data_AF-A0A3B8QPU6-F1
#
_entry.id   AF-A0A3B8QPU6-F1
#
_cell.length_a   1.000
_cell.length_b   1.000
_cell.length_c   1.000
_cell.angle_alpha   90.00
_cell.angle_beta   90.00
_cell.angle_gamma   90.00
#
_symmetry.space_group_name_H-M   'P 1'
#
loop_
_entity.id
_entity.type
_entity.pdbx_description
1 polymer ?
#
loop_
_entity_poly.entity_id
_entity_poly.type
_entity_poly.pdbx_seq_one_letter_code
_entity_poly.pdbx_strand_id
1 'polypeptide(L)'
;MTTIAQMDLLITSLQSIRGTLAQDGNSVDAGEFGLLFDDALTDALATSSSMASVSEAETAEDTSTQSFDDFMAVNLLGTNLDTSRTARPNMREFMDATGASSQDASELLYGVIGSNGDYRDWGAIMTSDNPIDAARAATGQLYNSSLTYELVNDASYGTATFADELAAKSLTAEATLSKQGNFAIHAAEDTSSLMAVSSSGLLLRGAGSSQEQIERTAWLFGFSTEGLGALASTAETTALKDALEGFA
;
A
#
# COMPACT_ATOMS: atom_id res chain seq x y z
N MET A 1 -34.08 -5.01 -30.53
CA MET A 1 -33.50 -6.35 -30.69
C MET A 1 -32.21 -6.21 -31.50
N THR A 2 -31.12 -5.83 -30.84
CA THR A 2 -29.87 -5.45 -31.56
C THR A 2 -28.59 -5.91 -30.85
N THR A 3 -28.69 -6.44 -29.63
CA THR A 3 -27.54 -6.81 -28.79
C THR A 3 -27.06 -8.24 -28.99
N ILE A 4 -27.96 -9.19 -29.27
CA ILE A 4 -27.59 -10.61 -29.49
C ILE A 4 -26.81 -10.80 -30.79
N ALA A 5 -27.24 -10.15 -31.89
CA ALA A 5 -26.53 -10.22 -33.17
C ALA A 5 -25.13 -9.58 -33.13
N GLN A 6 -24.91 -8.58 -32.27
CA GLN A 6 -23.62 -7.95 -32.07
C GLN A 6 -22.67 -8.82 -31.24
N MET A 7 -23.19 -9.59 -30.28
CA MET A 7 -22.40 -10.56 -29.51
C MET A 7 -21.99 -11.77 -30.36
N ASP A 8 -22.87 -12.27 -31.24
CA ASP A 8 -22.53 -13.39 -32.13
C ASP A 8 -21.46 -13.00 -33.17
N LEU A 9 -21.47 -11.76 -33.67
CA LEU A 9 -20.42 -11.23 -34.54
C LEU A 9 -19.07 -11.10 -33.82
N LEU A 10 -19.08 -10.68 -32.55
CA LEU A 10 -17.87 -10.58 -31.73
C LEU A 10 -17.26 -11.96 -31.44
N ILE A 11 -18.11 -12.93 -31.09
CA ILE A 11 -17.69 -14.31 -30.81
C ILE A 11 -17.14 -14.98 -32.08
N THR A 12 -17.80 -14.77 -33.24
CA THR A 12 -17.34 -15.30 -34.52
C THR A 12 -15.99 -14.68 -34.93
N SER A 13 -15.81 -13.37 -34.71
CA SER A 13 -14.54 -12.67 -34.95
C SER A 13 -13.40 -13.21 -34.09
N LEU A 14 -13.65 -13.43 -32.80
CA LEU A 14 -12.64 -13.94 -31.86
C LEU A 14 -12.27 -15.41 -32.15
N GLN A 15 -13.21 -16.22 -32.66
CA GLN A 15 -12.95 -17.60 -33.07
C GLN A 15 -12.11 -17.66 -34.37
N SER A 16 -12.33 -16.75 -35.33
CA SER A 16 -11.46 -16.62 -36.51
C SER A 16 -10.04 -16.16 -36.17
N ILE A 17 -9.88 -15.30 -35.16
CA ILE A 17 -8.55 -14.86 -34.68
C ILE A 17 -7.81 -16.01 -33.98
N ARG A 18 -8.48 -16.84 -33.18
CA ARG A 18 -7.84 -18.04 -32.61
C ARG A 18 -7.49 -19.09 -33.67
N GLY A 19 -8.30 -19.22 -34.72
CA GLY A 19 -8.02 -20.12 -35.84
C GLY A 19 -6.79 -19.71 -36.66
N THR A 20 -6.59 -18.41 -36.88
CA THR A 20 -5.41 -17.86 -37.58
C THR A 20 -4.14 -17.96 -36.74
N LEU A 21 -4.23 -17.74 -35.42
CA LEU A 21 -3.08 -17.87 -34.51
C LEU A 21 -2.59 -19.31 -34.32
N ALA A 22 -3.47 -20.31 -34.54
CA ALA A 22 -3.14 -21.72 -34.41
C ALA A 22 -2.59 -22.35 -35.70
N GLN A 23 -2.59 -21.63 -36.83
CA GLN A 23 -2.26 -22.20 -38.14
C GLN A 23 -0.91 -21.73 -38.74
N ASP A 24 -0.30 -20.67 -38.24
CA ASP A 24 1.03 -20.23 -38.70
C ASP A 24 2.17 -20.74 -37.81
N GLY A 25 2.32 -22.06 -37.82
CA GLY A 25 3.55 -22.74 -37.42
C GLY A 25 4.59 -22.84 -38.56
N ASN A 26 4.44 -22.13 -39.67
CA ASN A 26 5.40 -22.19 -40.77
C ASN A 26 5.51 -20.88 -41.55
N SER A 27 6.68 -20.24 -41.43
CA SER A 27 7.29 -19.24 -42.33
C SER A 27 6.46 -18.00 -42.70
N VAL A 28 6.62 -16.92 -41.93
CA VAL A 28 6.47 -15.55 -42.45
C VAL A 28 7.68 -14.73 -41.99
N ASP A 29 8.26 -14.03 -42.95
CA ASP A 29 9.57 -13.39 -42.98
C ASP A 29 9.78 -12.35 -41.87
N ALA A 30 10.88 -12.48 -41.12
CA ALA A 30 11.20 -11.69 -39.93
C ALA A 30 11.66 -10.24 -40.24
N GLY A 31 11.54 -9.80 -41.50
CA GLY A 31 12.02 -8.49 -41.96
C GLY A 31 11.07 -7.33 -41.70
N GLU A 32 9.77 -7.49 -41.95
CA GLU A 32 8.87 -6.32 -42.01
C GLU A 32 8.29 -5.92 -40.65
N PHE A 33 8.06 -6.90 -39.76
CA PHE A 33 7.56 -6.63 -38.40
C PHE A 33 8.65 -6.11 -37.46
N GLY A 34 9.91 -6.52 -37.69
CA GLY A 34 11.07 -6.00 -36.96
C GLY A 34 11.31 -4.52 -37.24
N LEU A 35 11.14 -4.10 -38.49
CA LEU A 35 11.33 -2.70 -38.89
C LEU A 35 10.27 -1.76 -38.30
N LEU A 36 9.01 -2.21 -38.20
CA LEU A 36 7.94 -1.42 -37.57
C LEU A 36 8.12 -1.31 -36.04
N PHE A 37 8.71 -2.32 -35.41
CA PHE A 37 9.01 -2.29 -33.98
C PHE A 37 10.23 -1.42 -33.68
N ASP A 38 11.26 -1.45 -34.53
CA ASP A 38 12.46 -0.61 -34.37
C ASP A 38 12.17 0.86 -34.67
N ASP A 39 11.27 1.17 -35.61
CA ASP A 39 10.81 2.54 -35.88
C ASP A 39 9.99 3.09 -34.71
N ALA A 40 9.10 2.30 -34.13
CA ALA A 40 8.34 2.66 -32.92
C ALA A 40 9.25 2.83 -31.68
N LEU A 41 10.31 2.02 -31.56
CA LEU A 41 11.28 2.12 -30.48
C LEU A 41 12.21 3.34 -30.67
N THR A 42 12.58 3.64 -31.92
CA THR A 42 13.39 4.81 -32.28
C THR A 42 12.60 6.11 -32.11
N ASP A 43 11.31 6.13 -32.44
CA ASP A 43 10.42 7.28 -32.20
C ASP A 43 10.16 7.50 -30.68
N ALA A 44 10.07 6.42 -29.91
CA ALA A 44 10.01 6.49 -28.44
C ALA A 44 11.33 7.00 -27.82
N LEU A 45 12.49 6.63 -28.37
CA LEU A 45 13.81 7.10 -27.92
C LEU A 45 14.13 8.53 -28.39
N ALA A 46 13.63 8.95 -29.55
CA ALA A 46 13.70 10.32 -30.05
C ALA A 46 12.77 11.27 -29.25
N THR A 47 11.59 10.79 -28.86
CA THR A 47 10.67 11.50 -27.97
C THR A 47 11.28 11.67 -26.57
N SER A 48 12.02 10.68 -26.08
CA SER A 48 12.77 10.75 -24.82
C SER A 48 13.91 11.78 -24.85
N SER A 49 14.58 11.96 -26.01
CA SER A 49 15.67 12.94 -26.15
C SER A 49 15.19 14.39 -26.32
N SER A 50 13.89 14.63 -26.54
CA SER A 50 13.30 15.99 -26.60
C SER A 50 12.74 16.50 -25.25
N MET A 51 12.78 15.68 -24.19
CA MET A 51 12.45 16.10 -22.82
C MET A 51 13.66 16.57 -22.00
N ALA A 52 14.77 16.93 -22.68
CA ALA A 52 15.86 17.68 -22.07
C ALA A 52 15.56 19.19 -22.05
N SER A 53 14.44 19.60 -21.45
CA SER A 53 14.22 20.90 -20.80
C SER A 53 12.78 20.98 -20.27
N VAL A 54 12.45 20.16 -19.28
CA VAL A 54 11.37 20.54 -18.35
C VAL A 54 12.07 21.01 -17.09
N SER A 55 12.28 22.32 -17.07
CA SER A 55 12.49 23.12 -15.87
C SER A 55 11.64 22.56 -14.72
N GLU A 56 12.23 22.52 -13.52
CA GLU A 56 11.56 22.32 -12.22
C GLU A 56 10.05 22.14 -12.39
N ALA A 57 9.60 20.88 -12.39
CA ALA A 57 8.21 20.62 -12.07
C ALA A 57 8.01 21.26 -10.70
N GLU A 58 7.35 22.40 -10.67
CA GLU A 58 6.78 22.96 -9.46
C GLU A 58 6.09 21.78 -8.79
N THR A 59 6.66 21.34 -7.66
CA THR A 59 5.88 20.70 -6.62
C THR A 59 4.66 21.57 -6.49
N ALA A 60 3.52 21.08 -6.95
CA ALA A 60 2.24 21.70 -6.62
C ALA A 60 2.28 21.76 -5.10
N GLU A 61 2.52 22.96 -4.57
CA GLU A 61 2.47 23.17 -3.14
C GLU A 61 1.08 22.73 -2.74
N ASP A 62 1.03 21.69 -1.92
CA ASP A 62 -0.16 21.25 -1.26
C ASP A 62 -0.63 22.43 -0.40
N THR A 63 -1.53 23.23 -0.95
CA THR A 63 -2.13 24.38 -0.26
C THR A 63 -3.15 23.92 0.79
N SER A 64 -3.11 22.65 1.22
CA SER A 64 -3.79 22.19 2.43
C SER A 64 -3.36 23.08 3.59
N THR A 65 -4.30 23.89 4.08
CA THR A 65 -4.10 24.67 5.31
C THR A 65 -4.15 23.78 6.56
N GLN A 66 -4.50 22.51 6.41
CA GLN A 66 -4.58 21.52 7.49
C GLN A 66 -3.26 20.76 7.59
N SER A 67 -2.72 20.71 8.80
CA SER A 67 -1.55 19.91 9.15
C SER A 67 -1.94 18.44 9.37
N PHE A 68 -0.96 17.53 9.33
CA PHE A 68 -1.19 16.13 9.69
C PHE A 68 -1.76 15.97 11.11
N ASP A 69 -1.33 16.81 12.05
CA ASP A 69 -1.84 16.82 13.42
C ASP A 69 -3.33 17.18 13.49
N ASP A 70 -3.83 18.03 12.58
CA ASP A 70 -5.25 18.36 12.48
C ASP A 70 -6.07 17.13 12.07
N PHE A 71 -5.56 16.31 11.14
CA PHE A 71 -6.20 15.04 10.77
C PHE A 71 -6.17 14.01 11.90
N MET A 72 -5.08 13.96 12.66
CA MET A 72 -4.99 13.10 13.85
C MET A 72 -5.96 13.52 14.97
N ALA A 73 -6.35 14.79 15.03
CA ALA A 73 -7.25 15.34 16.04
C ALA A 73 -8.75 15.12 15.75
N VAL A 74 -9.12 14.77 14.52
CA VAL A 74 -10.52 14.46 14.14
C VAL A 74 -10.73 12.96 14.03
N ASN A 75 -11.93 12.46 14.38
CA ASN A 75 -12.21 11.03 14.24
C ASN A 75 -12.48 10.68 12.77
N LEU A 76 -11.56 9.93 12.15
CA LEU A 76 -11.67 9.42 10.78
C LEU A 76 -11.99 7.92 10.75
N LEU A 77 -12.51 7.38 11.86
CA LEU A 77 -13.00 6.02 11.96
C LEU A 77 -14.53 5.99 12.00
N GLY A 78 -15.11 5.10 11.20
CA GLY A 78 -16.47 4.64 11.34
C GLY A 78 -16.59 3.47 12.32
N THR A 79 -17.82 3.04 12.58
CA THR A 79 -18.13 1.90 13.45
C THR A 79 -18.64 0.68 12.69
N ASN A 80 -18.73 0.76 11.35
CA ASN A 80 -19.32 -0.26 10.50
C ASN A 80 -18.40 -0.60 9.31
N LEU A 81 -17.96 -1.85 9.27
CA LEU A 81 -17.03 -2.38 8.26
C LEU A 81 -17.61 -2.35 6.84
N ASP A 82 -18.89 -2.69 6.67
CA ASP A 82 -19.52 -2.73 5.35
C ASP A 82 -19.71 -1.33 4.76
N THR A 83 -19.98 -0.35 5.63
CA THR A 83 -20.07 1.07 5.25
C THR A 83 -18.72 1.57 4.74
N SER A 84 -17.64 1.33 5.50
CA SER A 84 -16.28 1.65 5.08
C SER A 84 -15.93 1.00 3.75
N ARG A 85 -16.15 -0.32 3.60
CA ARG A 85 -15.87 -1.05 2.36
C ARG A 85 -16.62 -0.53 1.15
N THR A 86 -17.88 -0.12 1.34
CA THR A 86 -18.72 0.42 0.27
C THR A 86 -18.30 1.83 -0.13
N ALA A 87 -17.88 2.65 0.83
CA ALA A 87 -17.42 4.01 0.60
C ALA A 87 -15.97 4.11 0.11
N ARG A 88 -15.17 3.05 0.29
CA ARG A 88 -13.77 3.01 -0.14
C ARG A 88 -13.65 3.25 -1.65
N PRO A 89 -12.91 4.27 -2.10
CA PRO A 89 -12.70 4.51 -3.52
C PRO A 89 -11.92 3.35 -4.16
N ASN A 90 -12.08 3.15 -5.45
CA ASN A 90 -11.16 2.29 -6.20
C ASN A 90 -9.84 3.03 -6.49
N MET A 91 -8.84 2.28 -6.95
CA MET A 91 -7.50 2.80 -7.28
C MET A 91 -7.55 4.06 -8.16
N ARG A 92 -8.35 4.03 -9.23
CA ARG A 92 -8.44 5.14 -10.17
C ARG A 92 -9.06 6.37 -9.50
N GLU A 93 -10.16 6.20 -8.78
CA GLU A 93 -10.80 7.31 -8.05
C GLU A 93 -9.87 7.95 -7.02
N PHE A 94 -9.12 7.15 -6.26
CA PHE A 94 -8.18 7.67 -5.28
C PHE A 94 -7.02 8.42 -5.95
N MET A 95 -6.43 7.85 -7.01
CA MET A 95 -5.35 8.49 -7.75
C MET A 95 -5.81 9.78 -8.44
N ASP A 96 -6.98 9.77 -9.08
CA ASP A 96 -7.56 10.94 -9.74
C ASP A 96 -7.80 12.08 -8.73
N ALA A 97 -8.22 11.75 -7.51
CA ALA A 97 -8.49 12.74 -6.45
C ALA A 97 -7.23 13.28 -5.76
N THR A 98 -6.15 12.51 -5.73
CA THR A 98 -4.97 12.82 -4.89
C THR A 98 -3.69 13.08 -5.67
N GLY A 99 -3.63 12.69 -6.94
CA GLY A 99 -2.38 12.65 -7.70
C GLY A 99 -1.39 11.56 -7.23
N ALA A 100 -1.80 10.68 -6.31
CA ALA A 100 -0.94 9.63 -5.78
C ALA A 100 -0.45 8.67 -6.89
N SER A 101 0.76 8.14 -6.72
CA SER A 101 1.25 7.04 -7.56
C SER A 101 0.40 5.79 -7.37
N SER A 102 0.42 4.88 -8.34
CA SER A 102 -0.27 3.59 -8.20
C SER A 102 0.24 2.77 -7.01
N GLN A 103 1.52 2.91 -6.66
CA GLN A 103 2.10 2.24 -5.49
C GLN A 103 1.51 2.81 -4.20
N ASP A 104 1.51 4.14 -4.06
CA ASP A 104 1.03 4.82 -2.86
C ASP A 104 -0.47 4.63 -2.66
N ALA A 105 -1.25 4.72 -3.74
CA ALA A 105 -2.68 4.44 -3.71
C ALA A 105 -2.96 2.98 -3.29
N SER A 106 -2.19 2.01 -3.79
CA SER A 106 -2.37 0.59 -3.44
C SER A 106 -2.04 0.33 -1.98
N GLU A 107 -0.94 0.92 -1.48
CA GLU A 107 -0.55 0.81 -0.08
C GLU A 107 -1.60 1.45 0.84
N LEU A 108 -2.02 2.69 0.56
CA LEU A 108 -2.98 3.42 1.38
C LEU A 108 -4.37 2.78 1.36
N LEU A 109 -4.83 2.27 0.22
CA LEU A 109 -6.15 1.63 0.12
C LEU A 109 -6.18 0.24 0.72
N TYR A 110 -5.13 -0.57 0.48
CA TYR A 110 -5.17 -2.02 0.74
C TYR A 110 -3.96 -2.51 1.54
N GLY A 111 -2.75 -2.06 1.20
CA GLY A 111 -1.50 -2.58 1.77
C GLY A 111 -1.41 -2.42 3.28
N VAL A 112 -1.75 -1.23 3.80
CA VAL A 112 -1.71 -0.95 5.24
C VAL A 112 -2.80 -1.68 6.03
N ILE A 113 -3.86 -2.16 5.37
CA ILE A 113 -4.95 -2.91 6.02
C ILE A 113 -4.68 -4.41 6.05
N GLY A 114 -4.24 -4.97 4.91
CA GLY A 114 -4.04 -6.41 4.75
C GLY A 114 -5.31 -7.21 5.10
N SER A 115 -5.17 -8.18 6.01
CA SER A 115 -6.28 -9.04 6.47
C SER A 115 -7.15 -8.40 7.57
N ASN A 116 -6.90 -7.15 7.95
CA ASN A 116 -7.64 -6.49 9.03
C ASN A 116 -8.97 -5.89 8.55
N GLY A 117 -9.87 -5.62 9.50
CA GLY A 117 -11.09 -4.87 9.25
C GLY A 117 -10.77 -3.40 8.95
N ASP A 118 -11.19 -2.91 7.79
CA ASP A 118 -11.06 -1.50 7.42
C ASP A 118 -12.22 -0.68 8.01
N TYR A 119 -12.00 0.03 9.11
CA TYR A 119 -13.02 0.90 9.73
C TYR A 119 -12.83 2.39 9.38
N ARG A 120 -11.99 2.72 8.40
CA ARG A 120 -11.75 4.12 8.04
C ARG A 120 -12.99 4.74 7.40
N ASP A 121 -13.32 5.98 7.76
CA ASP A 121 -14.41 6.73 7.15
C ASP A 121 -13.96 7.30 5.81
N TRP A 122 -14.04 6.47 4.77
CA TRP A 122 -13.65 6.84 3.42
C TRP A 122 -14.45 7.99 2.83
N GLY A 123 -15.68 8.22 3.31
CA GLY A 123 -16.47 9.39 2.92
C GLY A 123 -15.84 10.68 3.44
N ALA A 124 -15.48 10.71 4.72
CA ALA A 124 -14.78 11.84 5.33
C ALA A 124 -13.38 12.04 4.74
N ILE A 125 -12.62 10.95 4.54
CA ILE A 125 -11.27 11.00 3.96
C ILE A 125 -11.29 11.59 2.56
N MET A 126 -12.16 11.08 1.67
CA MET A 126 -12.19 11.51 0.26
C MET A 126 -12.79 12.91 0.05
N THR A 127 -13.44 13.47 1.07
CA THR A 127 -13.97 14.84 1.04
C THR A 127 -13.08 15.85 1.77
N SER A 128 -11.97 15.39 2.36
CA SER A 128 -11.00 16.24 3.02
C SER A 128 -10.13 17.01 2.02
N ASP A 129 -9.47 18.07 2.51
CA ASP A 129 -8.57 18.89 1.70
C ASP A 129 -7.29 18.12 1.29
N ASN A 130 -6.89 17.12 2.08
CA ASN A 130 -5.79 16.21 1.76
C ASN A 130 -6.17 14.75 2.10
N PRO A 131 -6.73 14.00 1.13
CA PRO A 131 -7.14 12.61 1.34
C PRO A 131 -5.98 11.64 1.63
N ILE A 132 -4.75 11.97 1.25
CA ILE A 132 -3.57 11.14 1.57
C ILE A 132 -3.30 11.22 3.07
N ASP A 133 -3.18 12.43 3.62
CA ASP A 133 -2.90 12.62 5.04
C ASP A 133 -4.07 12.19 5.92
N ALA A 134 -5.31 12.43 5.48
CA ALA A 134 -6.49 11.88 6.15
C ALA A 134 -6.49 10.33 6.16
N ALA A 135 -6.14 9.66 5.06
CA ALA A 135 -6.06 8.20 5.01
C ALA A 135 -4.97 7.65 5.94
N ARG A 136 -3.81 8.31 5.99
CA ARG A 136 -2.70 7.98 6.89
C ARG A 136 -3.11 8.16 8.35
N ALA A 137 -3.72 9.29 8.70
CA ALA A 137 -4.20 9.57 10.05
C ALA A 137 -5.27 8.56 10.48
N ALA A 138 -6.24 8.25 9.61
CA ALA A 138 -7.25 7.23 9.87
C ALA A 138 -6.63 5.83 10.08
N THR A 139 -5.56 5.51 9.37
CA THR A 139 -4.81 4.25 9.56
C THR A 139 -4.12 4.22 10.93
N GLY A 140 -3.47 5.32 11.32
CA GLY A 140 -2.86 5.48 12.65
C GLY A 140 -3.90 5.37 13.77
N GLN A 141 -5.06 5.99 13.59
CA GLN A 141 -6.19 5.90 14.52
C GLN A 141 -6.72 4.47 14.61
N LEU A 142 -6.91 3.77 13.48
CA LEU A 142 -7.42 2.39 13.46
C LEU A 142 -6.55 1.49 14.33
N TYR A 143 -5.24 1.49 14.09
CA TYR A 143 -4.29 0.64 14.80
C TYR A 143 -3.99 1.08 16.23
N ASN A 144 -4.48 2.24 16.65
CA ASN A 144 -4.45 2.70 18.03
C ASN A 144 -5.84 2.73 18.71
N SER A 145 -6.88 2.23 18.03
CA SER A 145 -8.25 2.19 18.53
C SER A 145 -8.53 0.93 19.37
N SER A 146 -9.73 0.89 19.97
CA SER A 146 -10.30 -0.30 20.61
C SER A 146 -11.28 -1.06 19.71
N LEU A 147 -11.29 -0.80 18.40
CA LEU A 147 -12.13 -1.53 17.45
C LEU A 147 -11.60 -2.95 17.26
N THR A 148 -12.50 -3.88 16.97
CA THR A 148 -12.14 -5.28 16.64
C THR A 148 -11.78 -5.37 15.16
N TYR A 149 -10.60 -4.88 14.80
CA TYR A 149 -10.08 -4.91 13.44
C TYR A 149 -9.18 -6.12 13.17
N GLU A 150 -8.65 -6.76 14.21
CA GLU A 150 -7.62 -7.77 14.05
C GLU A 150 -8.11 -8.94 13.21
N LEU A 151 -7.47 -9.13 12.05
CA LEU A 151 -7.64 -10.31 11.19
C LEU A 151 -9.09 -10.58 10.75
N VAL A 152 -9.97 -9.57 10.71
CA VAL A 152 -11.39 -9.73 10.36
C VAL A 152 -11.61 -10.36 8.97
N ASN A 153 -10.68 -10.16 8.04
CA ASN A 153 -10.73 -10.74 6.69
C ASN A 153 -9.87 -12.01 6.54
N ASP A 154 -9.23 -12.47 7.62
CA ASP A 154 -8.47 -13.71 7.62
C ASP A 154 -9.44 -14.91 7.61
N ALA A 155 -9.03 -16.00 6.96
CA ALA A 155 -9.85 -17.20 6.85
C ALA A 155 -10.17 -17.86 8.21
N SER A 156 -9.34 -17.61 9.22
CA SER A 156 -9.54 -18.10 10.58
C SER A 156 -10.58 -17.30 11.36
N TYR A 157 -10.99 -16.11 10.91
CA TYR A 157 -11.89 -15.25 11.67
C TYR A 157 -13.24 -15.92 11.97
N GLY A 158 -13.63 -15.89 13.24
CA GLY A 158 -14.87 -16.54 13.72
C GLY A 158 -14.81 -18.08 13.79
N THR A 159 -13.65 -18.68 13.54
CA THR A 159 -13.44 -20.13 13.68
C THR A 159 -12.80 -20.47 15.03
N ALA A 160 -12.74 -21.76 15.37
CA ALA A 160 -12.11 -22.23 16.60
C ALA A 160 -10.59 -21.97 16.67
N THR A 161 -9.92 -21.82 15.53
CA THR A 161 -8.47 -21.58 15.46
C THR A 161 -8.10 -20.09 15.46
N PHE A 162 -9.09 -19.20 15.47
CA PHE A 162 -8.86 -17.75 15.42
C PHE A 162 -7.94 -17.26 16.54
N ALA A 163 -8.16 -17.74 17.76
CA ALA A 163 -7.40 -17.29 18.92
C ALA A 163 -5.91 -17.66 18.79
N ASP A 164 -5.62 -18.85 18.27
CA ASP A 164 -4.25 -19.32 18.04
C ASP A 164 -3.58 -18.52 16.91
N GLU A 165 -4.30 -18.25 15.82
CA GLU A 165 -3.80 -17.41 14.71
C GLU A 165 -3.53 -15.97 15.13
N LEU A 166 -4.43 -15.39 15.92
CA LEU A 166 -4.24 -14.05 16.47
C LEU A 166 -3.03 -14.00 17.40
N ALA A 167 -2.87 -15.00 18.26
CA ALA A 167 -1.72 -15.09 19.16
C ALA A 167 -0.40 -15.24 18.39
N ALA A 168 -0.38 -16.07 17.33
CA ALA A 168 0.80 -16.27 16.48
C ALA A 168 1.21 -15.02 15.70
N LYS A 169 0.25 -14.14 15.38
CA LYS A 169 0.48 -12.87 14.67
C LYS A 169 0.59 -11.66 15.60
N SER A 170 0.71 -11.88 16.90
CA SER A 170 0.84 -10.80 17.89
C SER A 170 2.15 -10.90 18.65
N LEU A 171 2.61 -9.77 19.16
CA LEU A 171 3.78 -9.70 20.03
C LEU A 171 3.57 -10.57 21.28
N THR A 172 4.60 -11.33 21.63
CA THR A 172 4.71 -12.02 22.92
C THR A 172 5.83 -11.39 23.74
N ALA A 173 5.78 -11.55 25.06
CA ALA A 173 6.84 -11.04 25.93
C ALA A 173 8.21 -11.70 25.65
N GLU A 174 8.21 -12.95 25.19
CA GLU A 174 9.43 -13.70 24.86
C GLU A 174 10.04 -13.25 23.54
N ALA A 175 9.22 -12.93 22.53
CA ALA A 175 9.67 -12.52 21.22
C ALA A 175 9.90 -11.00 21.08
N THR A 176 9.52 -10.18 22.07
CA THR A 176 9.69 -8.73 22.02
C THR A 176 10.97 -8.30 22.71
N LEU A 177 11.99 -7.91 21.94
CA LEU A 177 13.27 -7.45 22.49
C LEU A 177 13.18 -6.01 23.01
N SER A 178 12.48 -5.15 22.30
CA SER A 178 12.21 -3.75 22.70
C SER A 178 11.05 -3.18 21.91
N LYS A 179 10.34 -2.20 22.47
CA LYS A 179 9.19 -1.53 21.83
C LYS A 179 9.23 -0.02 22.09
N GLN A 180 8.90 0.77 21.08
CA GLN A 180 8.71 2.22 21.14
C GLN A 180 7.50 2.58 20.27
N GLY A 181 6.45 3.11 20.88
CA GLY A 181 5.20 3.43 20.17
C GLY A 181 4.65 2.23 19.38
N ASN A 182 4.39 2.46 18.09
CA ASN A 182 3.92 1.45 17.14
C ASN A 182 5.04 0.67 16.45
N PHE A 183 6.23 0.62 17.03
CA PHE A 183 7.36 -0.16 16.52
C PHE A 183 7.94 -1.09 17.59
N ALA A 184 8.30 -2.30 17.20
CA ALA A 184 8.94 -3.28 18.08
C ALA A 184 10.03 -4.07 17.36
N ILE A 185 11.15 -4.33 18.05
CA ILE A 185 12.12 -5.32 17.60
C ILE A 185 11.60 -6.69 18.03
N HIS A 186 11.23 -7.50 17.04
CA HIS A 186 10.66 -8.83 17.20
C HIS A 186 11.69 -9.88 16.83
N ALA A 187 11.95 -10.82 17.75
CA ALA A 187 12.79 -11.99 17.54
C ALA A 187 11.97 -13.14 16.93
N ALA A 188 12.46 -13.71 15.84
CA ALA A 188 11.94 -14.90 15.20
C ALA A 188 13.09 -15.89 14.98
N GLU A 189 13.00 -17.06 15.62
CA GLU A 189 13.97 -18.18 15.60
C GLU A 189 15.45 -17.76 15.58
N ASP A 190 16.00 -17.41 14.42
CA ASP A 190 17.41 -17.08 14.21
C ASP A 190 17.69 -15.60 13.87
N THR A 191 16.67 -14.73 13.87
CA THR A 191 16.80 -13.33 13.45
C THR A 191 15.90 -12.39 14.26
N SER A 192 16.30 -11.12 14.38
CA SER A 192 15.41 -10.05 14.83
C SER A 192 15.11 -9.07 13.70
N SER A 193 13.91 -8.49 13.71
CA SER A 193 13.50 -7.48 12.73
C SER A 193 12.64 -6.41 13.40
N LEU A 194 12.71 -5.19 12.86
CA LEU A 194 11.82 -4.12 13.28
C LEU A 194 10.45 -4.31 12.62
N MET A 195 9.40 -4.33 13.44
CA MET A 195 8.02 -4.53 13.03
C MET A 195 7.21 -3.27 13.34
N ALA A 196 6.35 -2.87 12.42
CA ALA A 196 5.22 -2.01 12.69
C ALA A 196 4.14 -2.83 13.41
N VAL A 197 3.63 -2.31 14.53
CA VAL A 197 2.73 -3.01 15.44
C VAL A 197 1.57 -2.13 15.88
N SER A 198 0.40 -2.75 16.07
CA SER A 198 -0.75 -2.05 16.61
C SER A 198 -0.65 -1.82 18.12
N SER A 199 -1.59 -1.05 18.67
CA SER A 199 -1.73 -0.85 20.12
C SER A 199 -2.07 -2.14 20.86
N SER A 200 -2.81 -3.07 20.24
CA SER A 200 -3.10 -4.40 20.79
C SER A 200 -1.91 -5.36 20.72
N GLY A 201 -0.85 -4.99 20.00
CA GLY A 201 0.34 -5.82 19.82
C GLY A 201 0.30 -6.68 18.57
N LEU A 202 -0.72 -6.55 17.70
CA LEU A 202 -0.75 -7.24 16.41
C LEU A 202 0.44 -6.81 15.55
N LEU A 203 1.15 -7.77 14.97
CA LEU A 203 2.20 -7.54 13.98
C LEU A 203 1.55 -7.14 12.64
N LEU A 204 1.87 -5.95 12.15
CA LEU A 204 1.26 -5.41 10.92
C LEU A 204 2.14 -5.68 9.70
N ARG A 205 3.42 -5.30 9.77
CA ARG A 205 4.42 -5.46 8.70
C ARG A 205 5.83 -5.31 9.25
N GLY A 206 6.82 -5.86 8.55
CA GLY A 206 8.21 -5.42 8.71
C GLY A 206 8.36 -3.93 8.37
N ALA A 207 9.04 -3.18 9.24
CA ALA A 207 9.29 -1.75 9.06
C ALA A 207 10.52 -1.46 8.17
N GLY A 208 11.32 -2.49 7.88
CA GLY A 208 12.56 -2.37 7.12
C GLY A 208 13.81 -2.32 8.00
N SER A 209 14.95 -2.05 7.37
CA SER A 209 16.28 -2.05 8.00
C SER A 209 17.12 -0.82 7.67
N SER A 210 16.61 0.10 6.84
CA SER A 210 17.19 1.44 6.61
C SER A 210 16.25 2.53 7.11
N GLN A 211 16.79 3.73 7.35
CA GLN A 211 16.02 4.87 7.84
C GLN A 211 14.85 5.20 6.89
N GLU A 212 15.08 5.20 5.57
CA GLU A 212 14.07 5.52 4.57
C GLU A 212 12.95 4.48 4.53
N GLN A 213 13.26 3.20 4.75
CA GLN A 213 12.24 2.14 4.83
C GLN A 213 11.37 2.30 6.07
N ILE A 214 11.99 2.66 7.20
CA ILE A 214 11.30 2.90 8.47
C ILE A 214 10.40 4.13 8.35
N GLU A 215 10.92 5.24 7.83
CA GLU A 215 10.14 6.45 7.55
C GLU A 215 9.01 6.20 6.57
N ARG A 216 9.25 5.41 5.51
CA ARG A 216 8.19 5.04 4.56
C ARG A 216 7.09 4.23 5.24
N THR A 217 7.45 3.29 6.11
CA THR A 217 6.46 2.51 6.88
C THR A 217 5.71 3.41 7.86
N ALA A 218 6.41 4.26 8.60
CA ALA A 218 5.79 5.22 9.52
C ALA A 218 4.82 6.14 8.78
N TRP A 219 5.23 6.67 7.62
CA TRP A 219 4.41 7.50 6.76
C TRP A 219 3.12 6.78 6.36
N LEU A 220 3.24 5.57 5.79
CA LEU A 220 2.08 4.78 5.34
C LEU A 220 1.05 4.53 6.45
N PHE A 221 1.53 4.17 7.64
CA PHE A 221 0.67 3.84 8.77
C PHE A 221 0.22 5.06 9.59
N GLY A 222 0.73 6.26 9.30
CA GLY A 222 0.49 7.44 10.13
C GLY A 222 1.08 7.30 11.54
N PHE A 223 2.19 6.56 11.69
CA PHE A 223 2.88 6.35 12.96
C PHE A 223 3.98 7.39 13.17
N SER A 224 4.23 7.73 14.43
CA SER A 224 5.36 8.60 14.81
C SER A 224 6.67 7.81 14.80
N THR A 225 7.74 8.45 14.30
CA THR A 225 9.12 7.97 14.42
C THR A 225 9.85 8.54 15.64
N GLU A 226 9.17 9.35 16.45
CA GLU A 226 9.76 10.00 17.62
C GLU A 226 10.26 8.99 18.65
N GLY A 227 11.52 9.14 19.05
CA GLY A 227 12.16 8.31 20.05
C GLY A 227 12.58 6.92 19.56
N LEU A 228 12.46 6.61 18.25
CA LEU A 228 12.87 5.30 17.71
C LEU A 228 14.36 5.01 17.93
N GLY A 229 15.22 6.03 18.07
CA GLY A 229 16.62 5.86 18.43
C GLY A 229 16.85 5.08 19.74
N ALA A 230 15.87 5.06 20.65
CA ALA A 230 15.94 4.26 21.87
C ALA A 230 15.99 2.75 21.62
N LEU A 231 15.59 2.27 20.43
CA LEU A 231 15.62 0.85 20.06
C LEU A 231 16.99 0.40 19.53
N ALA A 232 17.89 1.34 19.20
CA ALA A 232 19.15 1.03 18.52
C ALA A 232 20.05 0.06 19.30
N SER A 233 20.07 0.13 20.63
CA SER A 233 20.90 -0.76 21.48
C SER A 233 20.47 -2.23 21.41
N THR A 234 19.24 -2.49 20.96
CA THR A 234 18.64 -3.83 20.89
C THR A 234 18.65 -4.39 19.47
N ALA A 235 19.00 -3.58 18.47
CA ALA A 235 19.14 -4.03 17.10
C ALA A 235 20.38 -4.93 16.94
N GLU A 236 20.17 -6.14 16.44
CA GLU A 236 21.25 -7.13 16.27
C GLU A 236 22.09 -6.89 15.01
N THR A 237 21.51 -6.24 13.99
CA THR A 237 22.23 -5.93 12.75
C THR A 237 22.77 -4.50 12.77
N THR A 238 23.97 -4.31 12.24
CA THR A 238 24.58 -2.97 12.11
C THR A 238 23.69 -2.02 11.29
N ALA A 239 23.12 -2.50 10.18
CA ALA A 239 22.26 -1.68 9.33
C ALA A 239 21.03 -1.14 10.09
N LEU A 240 20.31 -2.01 10.82
CA LEU A 240 19.14 -1.59 11.59
C LEU A 240 19.53 -0.67 12.75
N LYS A 241 20.67 -0.94 13.40
CA LYS A 241 21.18 -0.07 14.46
C LYS A 241 21.46 1.33 13.93
N ASP A 242 22.23 1.44 12.85
CA ASP A 242 22.58 2.73 12.23
C ASP A 242 21.32 3.48 11.77
N ALA A 243 20.34 2.77 11.20
CA ALA A 243 19.05 3.34 10.81
C ALA A 243 18.27 3.90 12.00
N LEU A 244 18.25 3.20 13.14
CA LEU A 244 17.55 3.64 14.34
C LEU A 244 18.23 4.84 15.00
N GLU A 245 19.57 4.88 15.03
CA GLU A 245 20.34 6.01 15.53
C GLU A 245 20.08 7.31 14.76
N GLY A 246 19.62 7.22 13.50
CA GLY A 246 19.16 8.37 12.71
C GLY A 246 17.92 9.10 13.27
N PHE A 247 17.20 8.48 14.22
CA PHE A 247 16.02 9.05 14.89
C PHE A 247 16.30 9.56 16.32
N ALA A 248 17.57 9.75 16.69
CA ALA A 248 18.01 10.20 18.02
C ALA A 248 18.10 11.73 18.16
#